data_AF-A0A931GZJ0-F1
#
_entry.id   AF-A0A931GZJ0-F1
#
_cell.length_a   1.000
_cell.length_b   1.000
_cell.length_c   1.000
_cell.angle_alpha   90.00
_cell.angle_beta   90.00
_cell.angle_gamma   90.00
#
_symmetry.space_group_name_H-M   'P 1'
#
loop_
_entity.id
_entity.type
_entity.pdbx_description
1 polymer ?
#
loop_
_entity_poly.entity_id
_entity_poly.type
_entity_poly.pdbx_seq_one_letter_code
_entity_poly.pdbx_strand_id
1 'polypeptide(L)'
;MFTIVVYCLLIVIALYLLAGVVFTIFFQAKGLSCIDEGTHGSSLGFRVIIIPGCIVFWIVLLRKWMNIKAKNRAKANKEKRLL
;
A
#
# COMPACT_ATOMS: atom_id res chain seq x y z
N MET A 1 -20.53 -4.93 -30.25
CA MET A 1 -19.11 -4.57 -30.00
C MET A 1 -18.93 -3.67 -28.77
N PHE A 2 -19.69 -2.57 -28.65
CA PHE A 2 -19.61 -1.64 -27.49
C PHE A 2 -19.76 -2.31 -26.12
N THR A 3 -20.73 -3.21 -25.97
CA THR A 3 -20.99 -3.92 -24.69
C THR A 3 -19.80 -4.75 -24.22
N ILE A 4 -19.13 -5.46 -25.14
CA ILE A 4 -17.96 -6.30 -24.82
C ILE A 4 -16.82 -5.45 -24.24
N VAL A 5 -16.57 -4.27 -24.83
CA VAL A 5 -15.54 -3.34 -24.34
C VAL A 5 -15.86 -2.86 -22.93
N VAL A 6 -17.13 -2.52 -22.65
CA VAL A 6 -17.58 -2.11 -21.31
C VAL A 6 -17.37 -3.22 -20.29
N TYR A 7 -17.74 -4.47 -20.61
CA TYR A 7 -17.54 -5.61 -19.72
C TYR A 7 -16.06 -5.86 -19.43
N CYS A 8 -15.20 -5.85 -20.45
CA CYS A 8 -13.75 -6.02 -20.25
C CYS A 8 -13.19 -4.96 -19.31
N LEU A 9 -13.57 -3.69 -19.50
CA LEU A 9 -13.11 -2.58 -18.67
C LEU A 9 -13.58 -2.74 -17.22
N LEU A 10 -14.84 -3.11 -16.99
CA LEU A 10 -15.37 -3.38 -15.65
C LEU A 10 -14.66 -4.54 -14.95
N ILE A 11 -14.36 -5.62 -15.68
CA ILE A 11 -13.64 -6.77 -15.13
C ILE A 11 -12.22 -6.36 -14.71
N VAL A 12 -11.51 -5.61 -15.55
CA VAL A 12 -10.15 -5.14 -15.24
C VAL A 12 -10.16 -4.23 -14.01
N ILE A 13 -11.12 -3.30 -13.93
CA ILE A 13 -11.28 -2.43 -12.75
C ILE A 13 -11.62 -3.25 -11.51
N ALA A 14 -12.52 -4.23 -11.61
CA ALA A 14 -12.89 -5.10 -10.49
C ALA A 14 -11.69 -5.90 -9.98
N LEU A 15 -10.88 -6.49 -10.87
CA LEU A 15 -9.66 -7.21 -10.52
C LEU A 15 -8.63 -6.28 -9.86
N TYR A 16 -8.47 -5.06 -10.40
CA TYR A 16 -7.58 -4.04 -9.82
C TYR A 16 -8.01 -3.66 -8.39
N LEU A 17 -9.29 -3.40 -8.18
CA LEU A 17 -9.83 -3.07 -6.86
C LEU A 17 -9.74 -4.24 -5.89
N LEU A 18 -9.99 -5.47 -6.35
CA LEU A 18 -9.85 -6.68 -5.54
C LEU A 18 -8.40 -6.86 -5.06
N ALA A 19 -7.42 -6.66 -5.94
CA ALA A 19 -6.01 -6.65 -5.56
C ALA A 19 -5.70 -5.54 -4.55
N GLY A 20 -6.27 -4.34 -4.74
CA GLY A 20 -6.17 -3.24 -3.79
C GLY A 20 -6.75 -3.55 -2.40
N VAL A 21 -7.85 -4.30 -2.32
CA VAL A 21 -8.44 -4.75 -1.05
C VAL A 21 -7.51 -5.72 -0.32
N VAL A 22 -7.02 -6.75 -1.01
CA VAL A 22 -6.07 -7.72 -0.43
C VAL A 22 -4.80 -7.01 0.03
N PHE A 23 -4.27 -6.09 -0.78
CA PHE A 23 -3.13 -5.28 -0.42
C PHE A 23 -3.41 -4.42 0.81
N THR A 24 -4.57 -3.76 0.88
CA THR A 24 -4.93 -2.88 2.00
C THR A 24 -5.00 -3.65 3.32
N ILE A 25 -5.55 -4.86 3.34
CA ILE A 25 -5.58 -5.72 4.54
C ILE A 25 -4.15 -6.01 5.03
N PHE A 26 -3.25 -6.39 4.11
CA PHE A 26 -1.85 -6.66 4.43
C PHE A 26 -1.08 -5.40 4.84
N PHE A 27 -1.33 -4.29 4.15
CA PHE A 27 -0.73 -2.99 4.36
C PHE A 27 -1.13 -2.39 5.71
N GLN A 28 -2.38 -2.59 6.13
CA GLN A 28 -2.84 -2.22 7.45
C GLN A 28 -2.03 -2.94 8.53
N ALA A 29 -1.76 -4.24 8.38
CA ALA A 29 -1.04 -5.01 9.40
C ALA A 29 0.45 -4.66 9.51
N LYS A 30 1.16 -4.44 8.39
CA LYS A 30 2.64 -4.26 8.37
C LYS A 30 3.13 -2.96 7.77
N GLY A 31 2.38 -2.36 6.86
CA GLY A 31 2.77 -1.19 6.08
C GLY A 31 2.55 0.13 6.81
N LEU A 32 1.44 0.27 7.55
CA LEU A 32 1.08 1.51 8.25
C LEU A 32 2.17 1.94 9.25
N SER A 33 2.57 1.00 10.12
CA SER A 33 3.64 1.23 11.11
C SER A 33 5.00 1.59 10.47
N CYS A 34 5.23 1.18 9.23
CA CYS A 34 6.50 1.38 8.53
C CYS A 34 6.56 2.70 7.73
N ILE A 35 5.41 3.25 7.34
CA ILE A 35 5.33 4.50 6.55
C ILE A 35 5.07 5.71 7.44
N ASP A 36 4.37 5.51 8.55
CA ASP A 36 4.03 6.57 9.48
C ASP A 36 4.01 6.02 10.91
N GLU A 37 5.13 6.17 11.63
CA GLU A 37 5.21 5.88 13.07
C GLU A 37 4.18 6.68 13.88
N GLY A 38 3.70 7.83 13.36
CA GLY A 38 2.64 8.64 13.96
C GLY A 38 1.25 7.99 13.91
N THR A 39 1.06 6.92 13.13
CA THR A 39 -0.20 6.17 13.12
C THR A 39 -0.39 5.23 14.30
N HIS A 40 0.64 5.01 15.13
CA HIS A 40 0.46 4.30 16.41
C HIS A 40 -0.52 5.02 17.36
N GLY A 41 -0.69 6.34 17.22
CA GLY A 41 -1.65 7.14 17.99
C GLY A 41 -2.94 7.48 17.24
N SER A 42 -3.11 7.03 15.99
CA SER A 42 -4.26 7.42 15.16
C SER A 42 -5.48 6.56 15.47
N SER A 43 -6.63 7.21 15.63
CA SER A 43 -7.89 6.57 16.01
C SER A 43 -8.33 5.52 14.98
N LEU A 44 -8.99 4.45 15.43
CA LEU A 44 -9.57 3.42 14.55
C LEU A 44 -10.44 4.02 13.43
N GLY A 45 -11.06 5.19 13.67
CA GLY A 45 -11.82 5.94 12.67
C GLY A 45 -10.96 6.42 11.49
N PHE A 46 -9.79 7.01 11.73
CA PHE A 46 -8.86 7.41 10.66
C PHE A 46 -8.46 6.20 9.81
N ARG A 47 -8.19 5.08 10.48
CA ARG A 47 -7.81 3.82 9.84
C ARG A 47 -8.88 3.29 8.89
N VAL A 48 -10.17 3.49 9.19
CA VAL A 48 -11.30 3.13 8.31
C VAL A 48 -11.47 4.12 7.16
N ILE A 49 -11.33 5.42 7.43
CA ILE A 49 -11.49 6.48 6.42
C ILE A 49 -10.46 6.35 5.28
N ILE A 50 -9.23 5.93 5.59
CA ILE A 50 -8.18 5.80 4.58
C ILE A 50 -8.28 4.52 3.73
N ILE A 51 -9.10 3.53 4.13
CA ILE A 51 -9.25 2.24 3.42
C ILE A 51 -9.57 2.42 1.93
N PRO A 52 -10.61 3.18 1.53
CA PRO A 52 -10.91 3.38 0.11
C PRO A 52 -9.73 4.03 -0.64
N GLY A 53 -9.03 4.97 -0.01
CA GLY A 53 -7.83 5.57 -0.57
C GLY A 53 -6.69 4.55 -0.76
N CYS A 54 -6.48 3.67 0.23
CA CYS A 54 -5.48 2.61 0.14
C CYS A 54 -5.79 1.59 -0.97
N ILE A 55 -7.07 1.26 -1.17
CA ILE A 55 -7.51 0.34 -2.22
C ILE A 55 -7.24 0.95 -3.60
N VAL A 56 -7.58 2.24 -3.81
CA VAL A 56 -7.37 2.90 -5.11
C VAL A 56 -5.88 3.11 -5.40
N PHE A 57 -5.12 3.56 -4.40
CA PHE A 57 -3.70 3.93 -4.55
C PHE A 57 -2.73 2.83 -4.11
N TRP A 58 -3.15 1.57 -4.14
CA TRP A 58 -2.35 0.44 -3.65
C TRP A 58 -0.98 0.32 -4.32
N ILE A 59 -0.89 0.55 -5.65
CA ILE A 59 0.38 0.51 -6.40
C ILE A 59 1.36 1.58 -5.88
N VAL A 60 0.86 2.80 -5.65
CA VAL A 60 1.68 3.93 -5.18
C VAL A 60 2.17 3.66 -3.76
N LEU A 61 1.29 3.15 -2.89
CA LEU A 61 1.63 2.77 -1.52
C LEU A 61 2.64 1.63 -1.47
N LEU A 62 2.49 0.61 -2.32
CA LEU A 62 3.43 -0.50 -2.46
C LEU A 62 4.82 0.02 -2.85
N ARG A 63 4.90 0.89 -3.86
CA ARG A 63 6.16 1.49 -4.31
C ARG A 63 6.81 2.32 -3.19
N LYS A 64 6.02 3.12 -2.47
CA LYS A 64 6.51 3.90 -1.32
C LYS A 64 7.07 2.99 -0.23
N TRP A 65 6.38 1.90 0.09
CA TRP A 65 6.81 0.94 1.10
C TRP A 65 8.12 0.24 0.74
N MET A 66 8.26 -0.21 -0.51
CA MET A 66 9.49 -0.83 -1.01
C MET A 66 10.69 0.13 -0.95
N ASN A 67 10.48 1.39 -1.30
CA ASN A 67 11.54 2.42 -1.25
C ASN A 67 12.03 2.67 0.18
N ILE A 68 11.13 2.71 1.16
CA ILE A 68 11.49 2.89 2.58
C ILE A 68 12.32 1.69 3.05
N LYS A 69 11.88 0.45 2.77
CA LYS A 69 12.65 -0.75 3.10
C LYS A 69 14.05 -0.75 2.48
N ALA A 70 14.16 -0.34 1.21
CA ALA A 70 15.44 -0.27 0.52
C ALA A 70 16.39 0.75 1.18
N LYS A 71 15.89 1.95 1.53
CA LYS A 71 16.67 2.96 2.26
C LYS A 71 17.14 2.48 3.61
N ASN A 72 16.25 1.85 4.40
CA ASN A 72 16.59 1.35 5.73
C ASN A 72 17.67 0.26 5.65
N ARG A 73 17.59 -0.63 4.65
CA ARG A 73 18.61 -1.65 4.40
C ARG A 73 19.96 -1.06 4.01
N ALA A 74 19.98 -0.04 3.16
CA ALA A 74 21.21 0.64 2.76
C ALA A 74 21.90 1.34 3.94
N LYS A 75 21.13 2.00 4.82
CA LYS A 75 21.64 2.62 6.05
C LYS A 75 22.28 1.59 6.98
N ALA A 76 21.58 0.49 7.27
CA ALA A 76 22.10 -0.60 8.11
C ALA A 76 23.38 -1.22 7.55
N ASN A 77 23.48 -1.36 6.22
CA ASN A 77 24.68 -1.91 5.59
C ASN A 77 25.87 -0.94 5.63
N LYS A 78 25.62 0.38 5.62
CA LYS A 78 26.66 1.40 5.79
C LYS A 78 27.20 1.41 7.22
N GLU A 79 26.32 1.31 8.21
CA GLU A 79 26.68 1.29 9.64
C GLU A 79 27.54 0.06 9.98
N LYS A 80 27.18 -1.11 9.46
CA LYS A 80 28.00 -2.35 9.57
C LYS A 80 29.38 -2.28 8.93
N ARG A 81 29.63 -1.34 8.01
CA ARG A 81 30.94 -1.17 7.35
C ARG A 81 31.84 -0.17 8.06
N LEU A 82 31.29 0.59 9.01
CA LEU A 82 32.02 1.59 9.81
C LEU A 82 32.45 1.05 11.19
N LEU A 83 31.93 -0.12 11.58
CA LEU A 83 32.34 -0.92 12.74
C LEU A 83 33.32 -2.01 12.29
#